data_AF-A0A1W2FNC8-F1
#
_entry.id   AF-A0A1W2FNC8-F1
#
_cell.length_a   1.000
_cell.length_b   1.000
_cell.length_c   1.000
_cell.angle_alpha   90.00
_cell.angle_beta   90.00
_cell.angle_gamma   90.00
#
_symmetry.space_group_name_H-M   'P 1'
#
loop_
_entity.id
_entity.type
_entity.pdbx_description
1 polymer ?
#
loop_
_entity_poly.entity_id
_entity_poly.type
_entity_poly.pdbx_seq_one_letter_code
_entity_poly.pdbx_strand_id
1 'polypeptide(L)'
;MVRMELVRWENEHFGYMLRWASDPRMTAYVGNGMPWTPDYVTERHEQALRHWEVHGFGLHAVVEDGVVIGLAQMLDGDLGEIEIGYWIDPAWWGRGIASRVAVELRDRALAISDRVVAGTDAGNCASGRVLEKAGLRYFTSRNMGGRLQHCYALDRGMSDKGVLRYSAFTTDPAGGNPAGVVLDASDLSDEEMLGIAAKVGYSETAFVVPRTEREFDVRYFSPQAEVPFCGHATIATSVALAERIGDGPLTFHTPAGEITIETSGRTASLTSVPTSTSAAAPALVADALEALGYKEIGDGPVHVGFGGARHLLIPLKDREQLRELDYDFDALRDLMLAHDLTTVHLFWRESADLVHARDPFPVGGVVEDAATGAAAAAFGGYLRDLEGPQRFVISQGEDMGRPSRLEVDATREDRRVTVTGAAVPIP
;
A
#
# COMPACT_ATOMS: atom_id res chain seq x y z
N MET A 1 -17.62 -10.04 42.78
CA MET A 1 -17.01 -9.55 41.53
C MET A 1 -16.76 -10.80 40.71
N VAL A 2 -17.54 -11.02 39.65
CA VAL A 2 -17.47 -12.25 38.83
C VAL A 2 -16.11 -12.25 38.14
N ARG A 3 -15.28 -13.26 38.40
CA ARG A 3 -13.89 -13.31 37.92
C ARG A 3 -13.77 -14.43 36.89
N MET A 4 -13.64 -14.02 35.63
CA MET A 4 -13.24 -14.91 34.54
C MET A 4 -11.72 -15.09 34.60
N GLU A 5 -11.24 -16.32 34.47
CA GLU A 5 -9.82 -16.65 34.45
C GLU A 5 -9.50 -17.58 33.28
N LEU A 6 -8.34 -17.37 32.65
CA LEU A 6 -7.77 -18.32 31.69
C LEU A 6 -6.67 -19.11 32.40
N VAL A 7 -6.97 -20.37 32.71
CA VAL A 7 -6.09 -21.30 33.41
C VAL A 7 -5.37 -22.16 32.38
N ARG A 8 -4.08 -22.45 32.59
CA ARG A 8 -3.30 -23.33 31.71
C ARG A 8 -4.01 -24.67 31.52
N TRP A 9 -4.07 -25.16 30.28
CA TRP A 9 -4.67 -26.44 29.97
C TRP A 9 -3.78 -27.59 30.46
N GLU A 10 -4.41 -28.60 31.05
CA GLU A 10 -3.78 -29.73 31.74
C GLU A 10 -4.62 -31.00 31.53
N ASN A 11 -4.08 -32.17 31.87
CA ASN A 11 -4.74 -33.46 31.66
C ASN A 11 -6.14 -33.59 32.28
N GLU A 12 -6.38 -32.94 33.41
CA GLU A 12 -7.71 -32.93 34.07
C GLU A 12 -8.81 -32.29 33.22
N HIS A 13 -8.43 -31.46 32.23
CA HIS A 13 -9.37 -30.77 31.35
C HIS A 13 -9.83 -31.63 30.17
N PHE A 14 -9.20 -32.78 29.91
CA PHE A 14 -9.47 -33.62 28.73
C PHE A 14 -10.95 -33.97 28.56
N GLY A 15 -11.64 -34.31 29.64
CA GLY A 15 -13.07 -34.64 29.61
C GLY A 15 -13.96 -33.50 29.11
N TYR A 16 -13.55 -32.24 29.31
CA TYR A 16 -14.28 -31.07 28.80
C TYR A 16 -14.12 -30.94 27.29
N MET A 17 -12.90 -31.13 26.76
CA MET A 17 -12.66 -31.11 25.31
C MET A 17 -13.42 -32.23 24.61
N LEU A 18 -13.44 -33.44 25.18
CA LEU A 18 -14.23 -34.57 24.64
C LEU A 18 -15.71 -34.21 24.55
N ARG A 19 -16.26 -33.61 25.62
CA ARG A 19 -17.66 -33.17 25.63
C ARG A 19 -17.93 -32.14 24.53
N TRP A 20 -17.16 -31.05 24.47
CA TRP A 20 -17.43 -29.96 23.53
C TRP A 20 -17.16 -30.36 22.07
N ALA A 21 -16.11 -31.11 21.82
CA ALA A 21 -15.77 -31.52 20.46
C ALA A 21 -16.76 -32.55 19.89
N SER A 22 -17.52 -33.23 20.76
CA SER A 22 -18.64 -34.10 20.37
C SER A 22 -19.99 -33.36 20.19
N ASP A 23 -20.10 -32.10 20.59
CA ASP A 23 -21.34 -31.31 20.48
C ASP A 23 -21.41 -30.61 19.11
N PRO A 24 -22.39 -30.96 18.24
CA PRO A 24 -22.52 -30.34 16.92
C PRO A 24 -22.67 -28.82 16.94
N ARG A 25 -23.22 -28.25 18.04
CA ARG A 25 -23.37 -26.80 18.19
C ARG A 25 -22.02 -26.10 18.34
N MET A 26 -21.03 -26.77 18.91
CA MET A 26 -19.68 -26.25 19.12
C MET A 26 -18.83 -26.39 17.86
N THR A 27 -18.96 -27.51 17.14
CA THR A 27 -18.15 -27.80 15.95
C THR A 27 -18.72 -27.24 14.65
N ALA A 28 -19.96 -26.73 14.64
CA ALA A 28 -20.66 -26.27 13.43
C ALA A 28 -19.82 -25.32 12.56
N TYR A 29 -18.96 -24.49 13.17
CA TYR A 29 -18.10 -23.51 12.50
C TYR A 29 -16.61 -23.83 12.60
N VAL A 30 -16.24 -25.04 13.01
CA VAL A 30 -14.84 -25.45 13.23
C VAL A 30 -14.46 -26.56 12.27
N GLY A 31 -13.31 -26.43 11.62
CA GLY A 31 -12.81 -27.42 10.67
C GLY A 31 -13.84 -27.71 9.57
N ASN A 32 -14.19 -28.98 9.40
CA ASN A 32 -15.19 -29.42 8.41
C ASN A 32 -16.65 -29.31 8.90
N GLY A 33 -16.90 -28.75 10.10
CA GLY A 33 -18.24 -28.61 10.66
C GLY A 33 -18.78 -29.84 11.40
N MET A 34 -18.05 -30.95 11.39
CA MET A 34 -18.50 -32.20 12.00
C MET A 34 -17.94 -32.35 13.43
N PRO A 35 -18.69 -32.99 14.34
CA PRO A 35 -18.15 -33.42 15.62
C PRO A 35 -16.88 -34.27 15.45
N TRP A 36 -15.93 -34.08 16.35
CA TRP A 36 -14.65 -34.77 16.30
C TRP A 36 -14.77 -36.19 16.86
N THR A 37 -14.00 -37.12 16.30
CA THR A 37 -13.90 -38.48 16.84
C THR A 37 -13.09 -38.48 18.15
N PRO A 38 -13.34 -39.42 19.08
CA PRO A 38 -12.55 -39.52 20.31
C PRO A 38 -11.04 -39.63 20.08
N ASP A 39 -10.62 -40.34 19.03
CA ASP A 39 -9.21 -40.48 18.66
C ASP A 39 -8.61 -39.13 18.25
N TYR A 40 -9.33 -38.36 17.43
CA TYR A 40 -8.88 -37.03 17.01
C TYR A 40 -8.84 -36.03 18.17
N VAL A 41 -9.80 -36.11 19.09
CA VAL A 41 -9.77 -35.30 20.32
C VAL A 41 -8.55 -35.64 21.18
N THR A 42 -8.21 -36.93 21.29
CA THR A 42 -7.02 -37.39 22.02
C THR A 42 -5.74 -36.80 21.41
N GLU A 43 -5.60 -36.88 20.08
CA GLU A 43 -4.46 -36.30 19.36
C GLU A 43 -4.34 -34.78 19.59
N ARG A 44 -5.46 -34.04 19.48
CA ARG A 44 -5.49 -32.59 19.70
C ARG A 44 -5.18 -32.20 21.14
N HIS A 45 -5.65 -32.98 22.11
CA HIS A 45 -5.34 -32.78 23.52
C HIS A 45 -3.83 -32.93 23.79
N GLU A 46 -3.22 -34.00 23.29
CA GLU A 46 -1.77 -34.18 23.44
C GLU A 46 -0.96 -33.09 22.73
N GLN A 47 -1.41 -32.64 21.56
CA GLN A 47 -0.78 -31.51 20.85
C GLN A 47 -0.86 -30.23 21.68
N ALA A 48 -1.99 -29.96 22.34
CA ALA A 48 -2.15 -28.79 23.19
C ALA A 48 -1.20 -28.81 24.40
N LEU A 49 -0.98 -29.98 25.01
CA LEU A 49 -0.01 -30.13 26.11
C LEU A 49 1.42 -29.93 25.63
N ARG A 50 1.82 -30.55 24.51
CA ARG A 50 3.15 -30.37 23.92
C ARG A 50 3.43 -28.91 23.52
N HIS A 51 2.43 -28.20 23.02
CA HIS A 51 2.59 -26.80 22.63
C HIS A 51 3.03 -25.92 23.82
N TRP A 52 2.46 -26.15 25.01
CA TRP A 52 2.89 -25.46 26.23
C TRP A 52 4.34 -25.74 26.61
N GLU A 53 4.78 -27.00 26.45
CA GLU A 53 6.16 -27.40 26.76
C GLU A 53 7.17 -26.73 25.81
N VAL A 54 6.80 -26.58 24.54
CA VAL A 54 7.68 -26.02 23.50
C VAL A 54 7.70 -24.50 23.51
N HIS A 55 6.53 -23.85 23.56
CA HIS A 55 6.40 -22.41 23.32
C HIS A 55 6.19 -21.57 24.59
N GLY A 56 5.89 -22.20 25.73
CA GLY A 56 5.58 -21.48 26.97
C GLY A 56 4.21 -20.78 27.00
N PHE A 57 3.41 -20.94 25.94
CA PHE A 57 2.00 -20.55 25.84
C PHE A 57 1.21 -21.64 25.11
N GLY A 58 -0.13 -21.58 25.12
CA GLY A 58 -0.94 -22.58 24.43
C GLY A 58 -2.44 -22.52 24.74
N LEU A 59 -3.07 -23.70 24.81
CA LEU A 59 -4.48 -23.84 25.16
C LEU A 59 -4.74 -23.51 26.63
N HIS A 60 -5.84 -22.85 26.93
CA HIS A 60 -6.28 -22.52 28.28
C HIS A 60 -7.70 -23.03 28.50
N ALA A 61 -8.02 -23.41 29.73
CA ALA A 61 -9.39 -23.58 30.19
C ALA A 61 -9.97 -22.21 30.56
N VAL A 62 -11.17 -21.92 30.07
CA VAL A 62 -11.93 -20.72 30.47
C VAL A 62 -12.72 -21.05 31.72
N VAL A 63 -12.40 -20.38 32.83
CA VAL A 63 -13.04 -20.60 34.13
C VAL A 63 -13.85 -19.37 34.50
N GLU A 64 -15.13 -19.58 34.83
CA GLU A 64 -16.04 -18.53 35.32
C GLU A 64 -16.59 -18.97 36.66
N ASP A 65 -16.33 -18.17 37.71
CA ASP A 65 -16.78 -18.46 39.08
C ASP A 65 -16.45 -19.90 39.55
N GLY A 66 -15.26 -20.39 39.19
CA GLY A 66 -14.76 -21.72 39.55
C GLY A 66 -15.28 -22.87 38.66
N VAL A 67 -16.06 -22.57 37.62
CA VAL A 67 -16.58 -23.56 36.68
C VAL A 67 -15.82 -23.46 35.36
N VAL A 68 -15.35 -24.60 34.83
CA VAL A 68 -14.76 -24.67 33.49
C VAL A 68 -15.87 -24.61 32.43
N ILE A 69 -15.91 -23.52 31.68
CA ILE A 69 -17.00 -23.16 30.75
C ILE A 69 -16.55 -23.01 29.29
N GLY A 70 -15.28 -23.22 28.99
CA GLY A 70 -14.78 -23.14 27.63
C GLY A 70 -13.30 -23.46 27.52
N LEU A 71 -12.78 -23.30 26.31
CA LEU A 71 -11.36 -23.32 26.02
C LEU A 71 -10.96 -22.08 25.21
N ALA A 72 -9.72 -21.65 25.37
CA ALA A 72 -9.18 -20.43 24.79
C ALA A 72 -7.75 -20.74 24.33
N GLN A 73 -7.50 -20.65 23.03
CA GLN A 73 -6.29 -21.12 22.40
C GLN A 73 -5.44 -19.94 21.91
N MET A 74 -4.13 -20.08 22.13
CA MET A 74 -3.08 -19.34 21.44
C MET A 74 -2.20 -20.36 20.73
N LEU A 75 -1.98 -20.18 19.43
CA LEU A 75 -1.10 -21.01 18.61
C LEU A 75 -0.04 -20.14 17.95
N ASP A 76 1.16 -20.71 17.76
CA ASP A 76 2.17 -20.12 16.90
C ASP A 76 1.65 -20.11 15.45
N GLY A 77 1.61 -18.91 14.85
CA GLY A 77 1.15 -18.68 13.50
C GLY A 77 2.31 -18.61 12.50
N ASP A 78 1.97 -18.38 11.22
CA ASP A 78 2.99 -18.21 10.20
C ASP A 78 3.71 -16.86 10.40
N LEU A 79 5.03 -16.82 10.18
CA LEU A 79 5.83 -15.58 10.21
C LEU A 79 5.84 -14.85 11.58
N GLY A 80 5.76 -15.60 12.68
CA GLY A 80 5.96 -15.12 14.05
C GLY A 80 4.76 -14.39 14.68
N GLU A 81 3.57 -14.48 14.06
CA GLU A 81 2.32 -14.00 14.64
C GLU A 81 1.70 -15.05 15.58
N ILE A 82 0.77 -14.64 16.44
CA ILE A 82 0.02 -15.58 17.29
C ILE A 82 -1.43 -15.65 16.82
N GLU A 83 -1.91 -16.85 16.50
CA GLU A 83 -3.32 -17.11 16.21
C GLU A 83 -4.10 -17.37 17.50
N ILE A 84 -5.21 -16.65 17.69
CA ILE A 84 -6.12 -16.82 18.83
C ILE A 84 -7.45 -17.44 18.40
N GLY A 85 -8.00 -18.30 19.24
CA GLY A 85 -9.31 -18.92 19.05
C GLY A 85 -9.96 -19.29 20.39
N TYR A 86 -11.27 -19.50 20.41
CA TYR A 86 -11.96 -19.88 21.65
C TYR A 86 -13.24 -20.65 21.37
N TRP A 87 -13.63 -21.51 22.31
CA TRP A 87 -14.92 -22.17 22.37
C TRP A 87 -15.56 -21.90 23.73
N ILE A 88 -16.83 -21.52 23.76
CA ILE A 88 -17.60 -21.29 24.99
C ILE A 88 -18.76 -22.28 25.01
N ASP A 89 -18.99 -22.93 26.14
CA ASP A 89 -20.08 -23.88 26.33
C ASP A 89 -21.45 -23.23 26.02
N PRO A 90 -22.36 -23.88 25.27
CA PRO A 90 -23.62 -23.28 24.85
C PRO A 90 -24.50 -22.79 26.00
N ALA A 91 -24.39 -23.38 27.21
CA ALA A 91 -25.12 -22.93 28.39
C ALA A 91 -24.73 -21.49 28.85
N TRP A 92 -23.60 -20.98 28.35
CA TRP A 92 -23.01 -19.70 28.72
C TRP A 92 -23.03 -18.66 27.59
N TRP A 93 -23.62 -19.00 26.43
CA TRP A 93 -23.78 -18.07 25.32
C TRP A 93 -24.70 -16.88 25.69
N GLY A 94 -24.50 -15.75 25.02
CA GLY A 94 -25.29 -14.53 25.25
C GLY A 94 -24.91 -13.73 26.51
N ARG A 95 -23.91 -14.18 27.28
CA ARG A 95 -23.48 -13.52 28.53
C ARG A 95 -22.23 -12.63 28.39
N GLY A 96 -21.76 -12.39 27.17
CA GLY A 96 -20.56 -11.59 26.91
C GLY A 96 -19.22 -12.29 27.22
N ILE A 97 -19.24 -13.58 27.60
CA ILE A 97 -18.02 -14.35 27.92
C ILE A 97 -17.02 -14.33 26.76
N ALA A 98 -17.47 -14.64 25.55
CA ALA A 98 -16.62 -14.70 24.36
C ALA A 98 -15.84 -13.40 24.12
N SER A 99 -16.48 -12.24 24.32
CA SER A 99 -15.80 -10.94 24.18
C SER A 99 -14.71 -10.73 25.23
N ARG A 100 -14.96 -11.12 26.49
CA ARG A 100 -13.92 -11.03 27.53
C ARG A 100 -12.76 -11.99 27.26
N VAL A 101 -13.05 -13.21 26.81
CA VAL A 101 -12.02 -14.19 26.43
C VAL A 101 -11.18 -13.70 25.25
N ALA A 102 -11.80 -13.15 24.21
CA ALA A 102 -11.10 -12.63 23.05
C ALA A 102 -10.18 -11.44 23.40
N VAL A 103 -10.65 -10.53 24.27
CA VAL A 103 -9.84 -9.42 24.78
C VAL A 103 -8.63 -9.91 25.58
N GLU A 104 -8.84 -10.85 26.51
CA GLU A 104 -7.75 -11.42 27.30
C GLU A 104 -6.73 -12.19 26.44
N LEU A 105 -7.20 -12.98 25.46
CA LEU A 105 -6.33 -13.68 24.51
C LEU A 105 -5.51 -12.71 23.66
N ARG A 106 -6.13 -11.65 23.15
CA ARG A 106 -5.45 -10.57 22.42
C ARG A 106 -4.36 -9.94 23.27
N ASP A 107 -4.68 -9.54 24.51
CA ASP A 107 -3.72 -8.87 25.38
C ASP A 107 -2.54 -9.78 25.74
N ARG A 108 -2.80 -11.07 25.98
CA ARG A 108 -1.74 -12.08 26.18
C ARG A 108 -0.90 -12.31 24.93
N ALA A 109 -1.51 -12.38 23.74
CA ALA A 109 -0.79 -12.53 22.48
C ALA A 109 0.11 -11.32 22.22
N LEU A 110 -0.41 -10.11 22.36
CA LEU A 110 0.35 -8.87 22.14
C LEU A 110 1.42 -8.64 23.21
N ALA A 111 1.36 -9.32 24.36
CA ALA A 111 2.44 -9.29 25.35
C ALA A 111 3.71 -10.00 24.87
N ILE A 112 3.61 -10.91 23.90
CA ILE A 112 4.71 -11.77 23.43
C ILE A 112 4.88 -11.83 21.91
N SER A 113 4.00 -11.20 21.13
CA SER A 113 4.11 -11.04 19.68
C SER A 113 3.64 -9.64 19.26
N ASP A 114 4.20 -9.13 18.16
CA ASP A 114 3.80 -7.83 17.59
C ASP A 114 2.52 -7.92 16.76
N ARG A 115 2.00 -9.12 16.50
CA ARG A 115 0.79 -9.33 15.71
C ARG A 115 -0.04 -10.48 16.27
N VAL A 116 -1.33 -10.21 16.45
CA VAL A 116 -2.32 -11.24 16.76
C VAL A 116 -3.28 -11.41 15.59
N VAL A 117 -3.59 -12.66 15.25
CA VAL A 117 -4.53 -13.01 14.19
C VAL A 117 -5.63 -13.92 14.71
N ALA A 118 -6.77 -13.93 14.04
CA ALA A 118 -7.87 -14.83 14.33
C ALA A 118 -8.65 -15.14 13.06
N GLY A 119 -9.18 -16.36 12.96
CA GLY A 119 -10.03 -16.76 11.85
C GLY A 119 -11.40 -17.24 12.32
N THR A 120 -12.46 -16.85 11.61
CA THR A 120 -13.82 -17.35 11.84
C THR A 120 -14.49 -17.76 10.54
N ASP A 121 -15.28 -18.83 10.55
CA ASP A 121 -16.14 -19.17 9.41
C ASP A 121 -17.02 -17.97 9.02
N ALA A 122 -17.16 -17.70 7.73
CA ALA A 122 -17.90 -16.56 7.21
C ALA A 122 -19.39 -16.55 7.60
N GLY A 123 -19.98 -17.73 7.83
CA GLY A 123 -21.34 -17.87 8.36
C GLY A 123 -21.46 -17.61 9.86
N ASN A 124 -20.35 -17.47 10.59
CA ASN A 124 -20.32 -17.20 12.03
C ASN A 124 -20.16 -15.70 12.33
N CYS A 125 -21.16 -14.90 11.93
CA CYS A 125 -21.15 -13.47 12.15
C CYS A 125 -21.07 -13.08 13.65
N ALA A 126 -21.48 -13.97 14.56
CA ALA A 126 -21.38 -13.74 15.99
C ALA A 126 -19.92 -13.68 16.47
N SER A 127 -19.07 -14.61 16.02
CA SER A 127 -17.64 -14.58 16.35
C SER A 127 -16.91 -13.43 15.68
N GLY A 128 -17.26 -13.07 14.44
CA GLY A 128 -16.73 -11.87 13.78
C GLY A 128 -16.94 -10.60 14.61
N ARG A 129 -18.17 -10.38 15.10
CA ARG A 129 -18.47 -9.26 16.01
C ARG A 129 -17.72 -9.31 17.35
N VAL A 130 -17.37 -10.51 17.83
CA VAL A 130 -16.55 -10.66 19.04
C VAL A 130 -15.12 -10.21 18.77
N LEU A 131 -14.53 -10.59 17.63
CA LEU A 131 -13.17 -10.20 17.24
C LEU A 131 -13.07 -8.68 17.02
N GLU A 132 -14.07 -8.08 16.38
CA GLU A 132 -14.17 -6.62 16.21
C GLU A 132 -14.28 -5.89 17.55
N LYS A 133 -15.07 -6.41 18.50
CA LYS A 133 -15.15 -5.87 19.87
C LYS A 133 -13.84 -6.02 20.65
N ALA A 134 -13.06 -7.05 20.34
CA ALA A 134 -11.71 -7.20 20.84
C ALA A 134 -10.72 -6.31 20.09
N GLY A 135 -11.14 -5.48 19.14
CA GLY A 135 -10.29 -4.52 18.44
C GLY A 135 -9.50 -5.10 17.26
N LEU A 136 -9.70 -6.38 16.91
CA LEU A 136 -9.12 -6.94 15.69
C LEU A 136 -9.94 -6.48 14.48
N ARG A 137 -9.25 -6.22 13.37
CA ARG A 137 -9.86 -5.76 12.11
C ARG A 137 -9.81 -6.84 11.06
N TYR A 138 -10.90 -7.00 10.31
CA TYR A 138 -10.94 -7.87 9.13
C TYR A 138 -9.89 -7.42 8.11
N PHE A 139 -9.11 -8.35 7.56
CA PHE A 139 -8.09 -8.02 6.55
C PHE A 139 -8.14 -8.92 5.31
N THR A 140 -8.59 -10.16 5.42
CA THR A 140 -8.71 -11.06 4.25
C THR A 140 -9.69 -12.19 4.52
N SER A 141 -10.02 -12.96 3.47
CA SER A 141 -10.70 -14.24 3.61
C SER A 141 -9.90 -15.34 2.94
N ARG A 142 -9.85 -16.52 3.57
CA ARG A 142 -9.18 -17.70 3.01
C ARG A 142 -10.14 -18.88 2.94
N ASN A 143 -9.96 -19.73 1.92
CA ASN A 143 -10.69 -20.99 1.84
C ASN A 143 -9.90 -22.06 2.60
N MET A 144 -10.45 -22.57 3.70
CA MET A 144 -9.83 -23.57 4.55
C MET A 144 -10.77 -24.75 4.71
N GLY A 145 -10.38 -25.93 4.20
CA GLY A 145 -11.21 -27.13 4.28
C GLY A 145 -12.55 -27.03 3.53
N GLY A 146 -12.61 -26.25 2.45
CA GLY A 146 -13.83 -26.05 1.65
C GLY A 146 -14.80 -25.02 2.22
N ARG A 147 -14.39 -24.27 3.25
CA ARG A 147 -15.19 -23.23 3.90
C ARG A 147 -14.47 -21.89 3.83
N LEU A 148 -15.23 -20.84 3.60
CA LEU A 148 -14.72 -19.48 3.61
C LEU A 148 -14.52 -19.03 5.06
N GLN A 149 -13.29 -18.68 5.42
CA GLN A 149 -12.92 -18.13 6.72
C GLN A 149 -12.58 -16.65 6.57
N HIS A 150 -13.21 -15.78 7.36
CA HIS A 150 -12.81 -14.39 7.53
C HIS A 150 -11.66 -14.29 8.53
N CYS A 151 -10.59 -13.62 8.12
CA CYS A 151 -9.37 -13.43 8.89
C CYS A 151 -9.29 -12.00 9.43
N TYR A 152 -8.95 -11.90 10.71
CA TYR A 152 -8.85 -10.67 11.48
C TYR A 152 -7.44 -10.54 12.06
N ALA A 153 -6.94 -9.32 12.19
CA ALA A 153 -5.63 -9.04 12.75
C ALA A 153 -5.61 -7.78 13.61
N LEU A 154 -4.64 -7.69 14.52
CA LEU A 154 -4.26 -6.47 15.23
C LEU A 154 -2.74 -6.48 15.45
N ASP A 155 -2.07 -5.39 15.10
CA ASP A 155 -0.62 -5.20 15.27
C ASP A 155 -0.32 -4.30 16.49
N ARG A 156 0.76 -4.58 17.23
CA ARG A 156 1.23 -3.78 18.39
C ARG A 156 2.22 -2.72 17.93
N GLY A 157 1.73 -1.50 17.65
CA GLY A 157 2.56 -0.47 17.01
C GLY A 157 2.95 -0.91 15.60
N MET A 158 2.99 0.00 14.62
CA MET A 158 3.17 -0.45 13.24
C MET A 158 4.60 -0.96 13.02
N SER A 159 4.74 -2.29 12.97
CA SER A 159 5.84 -2.95 12.26
C SER A 159 5.66 -2.75 10.75
N ASP A 160 6.71 -3.02 9.99
CA ASP A 160 6.82 -2.88 8.53
C ASP A 160 5.70 -3.57 7.71
N LYS A 161 4.84 -4.37 8.35
CA LYS A 161 3.70 -5.11 7.78
C LYS A 161 2.45 -4.27 7.49
N GLY A 162 2.37 -3.03 7.97
CA GLY A 162 1.29 -2.07 7.63
C GLY A 162 1.53 -1.28 6.35
N VAL A 163 2.72 -1.41 5.76
CA VAL A 163 3.11 -0.69 4.53
C VAL A 163 2.95 -1.61 3.33
N LEU A 164 2.01 -1.28 2.46
CA LEU A 164 1.91 -1.89 1.15
C LEU A 164 3.01 -1.32 0.25
N ARG A 165 3.53 -2.14 -0.66
CA ARG A 165 4.55 -1.74 -1.64
C ARG A 165 3.95 -1.92 -3.02
N TYR A 166 3.89 -0.86 -3.80
CA TYR A 166 3.36 -0.88 -5.16
C TYR A 166 4.38 -0.28 -6.10
N SER A 167 4.38 -0.74 -7.35
CA SER A 167 5.05 -0.04 -8.44
C SER A 167 4.00 0.62 -9.32
N ALA A 168 4.11 1.93 -9.50
CA ALA A 168 3.19 2.73 -10.32
C ALA A 168 3.72 2.90 -11.75
N PHE A 169 2.80 3.24 -12.66
CA PHE A 169 3.01 3.33 -14.11
C PHE A 169 3.47 2.01 -14.76
N THR A 170 3.13 0.87 -14.17
CA THR A 170 3.48 -0.46 -14.71
C THR A 170 2.42 -1.50 -14.35
N THR A 171 2.39 -2.59 -15.10
CA THR A 171 1.69 -3.82 -14.77
C THR A 171 2.62 -4.96 -14.34
N ASP A 172 3.93 -4.74 -14.45
CA ASP A 172 5.01 -5.65 -14.02
C ASP A 172 5.67 -5.10 -12.74
N PRO A 173 5.70 -5.84 -11.62
CA PRO A 173 6.34 -5.42 -10.37
C PRO A 173 7.84 -5.07 -10.51
N ALA A 174 8.53 -5.59 -11.53
CA ALA A 174 9.93 -5.24 -11.81
C ALA A 174 10.09 -3.87 -12.49
N GLY A 175 9.05 -3.36 -13.16
CA GLY A 175 9.03 -2.06 -13.82
C GLY A 175 8.58 -0.93 -12.89
N GLY A 176 8.20 0.20 -13.48
CA GLY A 176 7.51 1.29 -12.79
C GLY A 176 8.33 2.05 -11.75
N ASN A 177 7.66 2.96 -11.05
CA ASN A 177 8.21 3.74 -9.95
C ASN A 177 7.65 3.24 -8.60
N PRO A 178 8.49 2.70 -7.70
CA PRO A 178 8.01 2.08 -6.46
C PRO A 178 7.60 3.12 -5.42
N ALA A 179 6.48 2.86 -4.73
CA ALA A 179 6.00 3.67 -3.62
C ALA A 179 5.53 2.80 -2.44
N GLY A 180 5.72 3.35 -1.24
CA GLY A 180 5.09 2.82 -0.03
C GLY A 180 3.68 3.37 0.11
N VAL A 181 2.73 2.58 0.62
CA VAL A 181 1.35 2.99 0.84
C VAL A 181 0.87 2.48 2.21
N VAL A 182 0.45 3.39 3.07
CA VAL A 182 -0.20 3.12 4.35
C VAL A 182 -1.65 3.56 4.24
N LEU A 183 -2.57 2.59 4.12
CA LEU A 183 -3.99 2.85 3.85
C LEU A 183 -4.80 3.37 5.04
N ASP A 184 -4.27 3.30 6.26
CA ASP A 184 -4.86 3.89 7.46
C ASP A 184 -3.75 4.37 8.40
N ALA A 185 -3.50 5.67 8.36
CA ALA A 185 -2.48 6.37 9.14
C ALA A 185 -3.08 7.21 10.28
N SER A 186 -4.34 6.95 10.66
CA SER A 186 -5.10 7.76 11.62
C SER A 186 -4.46 7.85 13.01
N ASP A 187 -3.70 6.83 13.39
CA ASP A 187 -3.05 6.72 14.70
C ASP A 187 -1.55 7.09 14.66
N LEU A 188 -1.04 7.61 13.54
CA LEU A 188 0.37 7.94 13.36
C LEU A 188 0.65 9.43 13.56
N SER A 189 1.74 9.72 14.27
CA SER A 189 2.34 11.04 14.32
C SER A 189 3.23 11.32 13.09
N ASP A 190 3.54 12.59 12.85
CA ASP A 190 4.45 13.02 11.78
C ASP A 190 5.84 12.36 11.87
N GLU A 191 6.36 12.18 13.10
CA GLU A 191 7.64 11.51 13.34
C GLU A 191 7.58 10.02 12.99
N GLU A 192 6.45 9.36 13.28
CA GLU A 192 6.24 7.96 12.91
C GLU A 192 6.08 7.79 11.40
N MET A 193 5.31 8.66 10.72
CA MET A 193 5.17 8.65 9.27
C MET A 193 6.53 8.82 8.59
N LEU A 194 7.33 9.80 9.03
CA LEU A 194 8.69 10.02 8.53
C LEU A 194 9.60 8.82 8.79
N GLY A 195 9.57 8.26 10.01
CA GLY A 195 10.35 7.08 10.38
C GLY A 195 9.99 5.84 9.56
N ILE A 196 8.72 5.68 9.18
CA ILE A 196 8.26 4.62 8.29
C ILE A 196 8.78 4.86 6.87
N ALA A 197 8.60 6.06 6.31
CA ALA A 197 9.08 6.38 4.96
C ALA A 197 10.59 6.15 4.82
N ALA A 198 11.36 6.52 5.85
CA ALA A 198 12.80 6.28 5.92
C ALA A 198 13.17 4.79 5.91
N LYS A 199 12.39 3.93 6.60
CA LYS A 199 12.59 2.47 6.61
C LYS A 199 12.19 1.82 5.29
N VAL A 200 11.12 2.29 4.66
CA VAL A 200 10.65 1.80 3.35
C VAL A 200 11.70 2.07 2.28
N GLY A 201 12.32 3.26 2.29
CA GLY A 201 13.47 3.58 1.46
C GLY A 201 13.17 3.79 -0.04
N TYR A 202 11.89 3.85 -0.42
CA TYR A 202 11.47 4.33 -1.74
C TYR A 202 11.50 5.86 -1.79
N SER A 203 11.35 6.44 -2.99
CA SER A 203 11.36 7.90 -3.16
C SER A 203 10.26 8.54 -2.32
N GLU A 204 9.06 7.97 -2.31
CA GLU A 204 7.95 8.42 -1.47
C GLU A 204 7.12 7.27 -0.88
N THR A 205 6.58 7.53 0.31
CA THR A 205 5.54 6.75 0.97
C THR A 205 4.31 7.62 1.21
N ALA A 206 3.14 7.15 0.80
CA ALA A 206 1.86 7.82 1.00
C ALA A 206 1.15 7.29 2.26
N PHE A 207 0.58 8.21 3.04
CA PHE A 207 -0.14 7.94 4.27
C PHE A 207 -1.57 8.46 4.13
N VAL A 208 -2.53 7.56 4.32
CA VAL A 208 -3.95 7.82 4.07
C VAL A 208 -4.71 7.89 5.39
N VAL A 209 -5.46 8.95 5.60
CA VAL A 209 -6.41 9.09 6.71
C VAL A 209 -7.83 9.21 6.13
N PRO A 210 -8.73 8.24 6.37
CA PRO A 210 -10.08 8.29 5.83
C PRO A 210 -10.91 9.44 6.41
N ARG A 211 -11.58 10.22 5.56
CA ARG A 211 -12.64 11.17 5.95
C ARG A 211 -14.02 10.56 5.79
N THR A 212 -14.25 9.95 4.63
CA THR A 212 -15.48 9.21 4.29
C THR A 212 -15.11 7.90 3.59
N GLU A 213 -16.08 7.22 2.97
CA GLU A 213 -15.81 5.99 2.21
C GLU A 213 -14.94 6.23 0.97
N ARG A 214 -15.01 7.42 0.34
CA ARG A 214 -14.31 7.75 -0.92
C ARG A 214 -13.56 9.08 -0.88
N GLU A 215 -13.37 9.63 0.32
CA GLU A 215 -12.64 10.87 0.55
C GLU A 215 -11.57 10.66 1.62
N PHE A 216 -10.35 11.10 1.35
CA PHE A 216 -9.18 10.82 2.18
C PHE A 216 -8.29 12.05 2.32
N ASP A 217 -7.71 12.26 3.50
CA ASP A 217 -6.48 13.05 3.63
C ASP A 217 -5.31 12.18 3.22
N VAL A 218 -4.44 12.70 2.34
CA VAL A 218 -3.25 11.97 1.88
C VAL A 218 -2.02 12.86 2.04
N ARG A 219 -1.04 12.33 2.76
CA ARG A 219 0.28 12.95 2.97
C ARG A 219 1.37 12.10 2.33
N TYR A 220 2.44 12.73 1.89
CA TYR A 220 3.53 12.06 1.18
C TYR A 220 4.84 12.37 1.88
N PHE A 221 5.63 11.35 2.17
CA PHE A 221 6.93 11.52 2.80
C PHE A 221 8.00 10.87 1.94
N SER A 222 9.06 11.61 1.67
CA SER A 222 10.32 11.01 1.28
C SER A 222 11.02 10.43 2.52
N PRO A 223 12.15 9.70 2.37
CA PRO A 223 12.94 9.25 3.50
C PRO A 223 13.45 10.37 4.43
N GLN A 224 13.38 11.64 4.00
CA GLN A 224 13.98 12.77 4.71
C GLN A 224 12.97 13.83 5.18
N ALA A 225 11.84 14.01 4.48
CA ALA A 225 10.86 15.04 4.80
C ALA A 225 9.49 14.77 4.15
N GLU A 226 8.45 15.45 4.65
CA GLU A 226 7.18 15.53 3.95
C GLU A 226 7.31 16.33 2.65
N VAL A 227 6.67 15.85 1.59
CA VAL A 227 6.53 16.55 0.31
C VAL A 227 5.06 16.87 0.05
N PRO A 228 4.73 18.03 -0.56
CA PRO A 228 3.35 18.48 -0.65
C PRO A 228 2.49 17.61 -1.58
N PHE A 229 3.10 16.89 -2.52
CA PHE A 229 2.43 16.02 -3.47
C PHE A 229 3.43 15.07 -4.16
N CYS A 230 3.01 13.84 -4.47
CA CYS A 230 3.75 12.92 -5.35
C CYS A 230 2.80 12.15 -6.28
N GLY A 231 3.06 12.22 -7.60
CA GLY A 231 2.20 11.64 -8.63
C GLY A 231 2.16 10.11 -8.62
N HIS A 232 3.31 9.44 -8.63
CA HIS A 232 3.33 7.97 -8.70
C HIS A 232 2.81 7.34 -7.40
N ALA A 233 3.11 7.93 -6.23
CA ALA A 233 2.57 7.50 -4.95
C ALA A 233 1.05 7.70 -4.88
N THR A 234 0.53 8.76 -5.53
CA THR A 234 -0.93 8.95 -5.70
C THR A 234 -1.54 7.83 -6.53
N ILE A 235 -0.98 7.52 -7.71
CA ILE A 235 -1.46 6.42 -8.56
C ILE A 235 -1.44 5.07 -7.80
N ALA A 236 -0.33 4.76 -7.13
CA ALA A 236 -0.21 3.55 -6.30
C ALA A 236 -1.28 3.50 -5.20
N THR A 237 -1.45 4.60 -4.46
CA THR A 237 -2.43 4.71 -3.36
C THR A 237 -3.86 4.57 -3.86
N SER A 238 -4.20 5.22 -4.98
CA SER A 238 -5.54 5.16 -5.56
C SER A 238 -5.89 3.76 -6.03
N VAL A 239 -4.95 3.03 -6.66
CA VAL A 239 -5.17 1.63 -7.05
C VAL A 239 -5.30 0.74 -5.81
N ALA A 240 -4.43 0.89 -4.81
CA ALA A 240 -4.51 0.12 -3.56
C ALA A 240 -5.84 0.35 -2.81
N LEU A 241 -6.36 1.58 -2.81
CA LEU A 241 -7.70 1.88 -2.28
C LEU A 241 -8.79 1.22 -3.13
N ALA A 242 -8.76 1.38 -4.46
CA ALA A 242 -9.74 0.80 -5.37
C ALA A 242 -9.84 -0.74 -5.26
N GLU A 243 -8.71 -1.43 -5.07
CA GLU A 243 -8.69 -2.88 -4.81
C GLU A 243 -9.44 -3.26 -3.52
N ARG A 244 -9.57 -2.35 -2.55
CA ARG A 244 -10.27 -2.56 -1.28
C ARG A 244 -11.74 -2.13 -1.31
N ILE A 245 -12.05 -0.99 -1.92
CA ILE A 245 -13.39 -0.35 -1.86
C ILE A 245 -14.13 -0.33 -3.21
N GLY A 246 -13.53 -0.93 -4.24
CA GLY A 246 -14.04 -0.96 -5.61
C GLY A 246 -13.69 0.28 -6.44
N ASP A 247 -13.68 0.09 -7.75
CA ASP A 247 -13.45 1.14 -8.76
C ASP A 247 -14.38 2.36 -8.58
N GLY A 248 -13.95 3.49 -9.15
CA GLY A 248 -14.72 4.73 -9.23
C GLY A 248 -13.97 5.95 -8.72
N PRO A 249 -14.65 7.10 -8.61
CA PRO A 249 -14.00 8.34 -8.20
C PRO A 249 -13.53 8.28 -6.75
N LEU A 250 -12.37 8.90 -6.51
CA LEU A 250 -11.78 9.17 -5.21
C LEU A 250 -11.43 10.66 -5.11
N THR A 251 -11.57 11.23 -3.91
CA THR A 251 -11.13 12.59 -3.61
C THR A 251 -10.03 12.56 -2.56
N PHE A 252 -8.85 13.07 -2.91
CA PHE A 252 -7.73 13.23 -1.99
C PHE A 252 -7.56 14.69 -1.59
N HIS A 253 -7.42 14.94 -0.29
CA HIS A 253 -7.01 16.21 0.28
C HIS A 253 -5.52 16.12 0.60
N THR A 254 -4.72 16.89 -0.12
CA THR A 254 -3.27 16.90 0.03
C THR A 254 -2.79 18.30 0.47
N PRO A 255 -1.56 18.45 0.97
CA PRO A 255 -0.98 19.78 1.20
C PRO A 255 -0.94 20.67 -0.04
N ALA A 256 -0.89 20.08 -1.25
CA ALA A 256 -0.97 20.79 -2.53
C ALA A 256 -2.40 21.16 -2.96
N GLY A 257 -3.43 20.71 -2.22
CA GLY A 257 -4.84 20.95 -2.51
C GLY A 257 -5.65 19.68 -2.73
N GLU A 258 -6.92 19.87 -3.12
CA GLU A 258 -7.85 18.79 -3.43
C GLU A 258 -7.59 18.23 -4.83
N ILE A 259 -7.64 16.90 -4.94
CA ILE A 259 -7.37 16.17 -6.18
C ILE A 259 -8.47 15.13 -6.37
N THR A 260 -9.04 15.11 -7.58
CA THR A 260 -9.97 14.05 -8.01
C THR A 260 -9.22 13.01 -8.81
N ILE A 261 -9.44 11.74 -8.48
CA ILE A 261 -8.85 10.58 -9.15
C ILE A 261 -9.96 9.66 -9.61
N GLU A 262 -9.89 9.22 -10.86
CA GLU A 262 -10.75 8.14 -11.37
C GLU A 262 -9.98 6.82 -11.33
N THR A 263 -10.58 5.77 -10.79
CA THR A 263 -9.97 4.42 -10.78
C THR A 263 -10.79 3.42 -11.58
N SER A 264 -10.11 2.54 -12.31
CA SER A 264 -10.75 1.43 -13.03
C SER A 264 -9.80 0.23 -13.14
N GLY A 265 -10.17 -0.90 -12.54
CA GLY A 265 -9.30 -2.06 -12.43
C GLY A 265 -7.99 -1.71 -11.72
N ARG A 266 -6.88 -1.82 -12.44
CA ARG A 266 -5.53 -1.50 -11.93
C ARG A 266 -5.00 -0.15 -12.38
N THR A 267 -5.83 0.71 -12.96
CA THR A 267 -5.42 2.04 -13.41
C THR A 267 -6.05 3.14 -12.56
N ALA A 268 -5.31 4.24 -12.43
CA ALA A 268 -5.79 5.48 -11.85
C ALA A 268 -5.45 6.64 -12.80
N SER A 269 -6.35 7.62 -12.88
CA SER A 269 -6.21 8.83 -13.69
C SER A 269 -6.18 10.06 -12.80
N LEU A 270 -5.06 10.78 -12.82
CA LEU A 270 -4.84 12.02 -12.10
C LEU A 270 -5.02 13.20 -13.05
N THR A 271 -5.78 14.21 -12.64
CA THR A 271 -5.83 15.50 -13.35
C THR A 271 -4.85 16.48 -12.72
N SER A 272 -3.92 17.02 -13.51
CA SER A 272 -2.92 17.97 -13.03
C SER A 272 -3.53 19.33 -12.66
N VAL A 273 -2.72 20.19 -12.03
CA VAL A 273 -3.00 21.64 -12.00
C VAL A 273 -2.93 22.23 -13.42
N PRO A 274 -3.52 23.42 -13.68
CA PRO A 274 -3.45 24.03 -15.00
C PRO A 274 -2.02 24.14 -15.51
N THR A 275 -1.76 23.55 -16.67
CA THR A 275 -0.42 23.52 -17.26
C THR A 275 -0.10 24.84 -17.97
N SER A 276 1.19 25.15 -18.05
CA SER A 276 1.71 26.26 -18.85
C SER A 276 3.05 25.91 -19.46
N THR A 277 3.42 26.60 -20.53
CA THR A 277 4.70 26.40 -21.20
C THR A 277 5.20 27.72 -21.77
N SER A 278 6.52 27.88 -21.81
CA SER A 278 7.18 29.06 -22.39
C SER A 278 8.53 28.67 -22.97
N ALA A 279 8.97 29.36 -24.03
CA ALA A 279 10.28 29.13 -24.62
C ALA A 279 11.39 29.32 -23.56
N ALA A 280 12.32 28.37 -23.50
CA ALA A 280 13.46 28.48 -22.60
C ALA A 280 14.42 29.59 -23.07
N ALA A 281 15.04 30.28 -22.12
CA ALA A 281 16.03 31.30 -22.44
C ALA A 281 17.25 30.64 -23.13
N PRO A 282 17.81 31.22 -24.21
CA PRO A 282 18.93 30.61 -24.94
C PRO A 282 20.14 30.26 -24.06
N ALA A 283 20.42 31.07 -23.03
CA ALA A 283 21.50 30.80 -22.08
C ALA A 283 21.23 29.53 -21.26
N LEU A 284 20.01 29.37 -20.71
CA LEU A 284 19.60 28.16 -20.00
C LEU A 284 19.71 26.92 -20.89
N VAL A 285 19.32 27.02 -22.17
CA VAL A 285 19.46 25.90 -23.10
C VAL A 285 20.93 25.56 -23.32
N ALA A 286 21.80 26.55 -23.56
CA ALA A 286 23.23 26.33 -23.76
C ALA A 286 23.88 25.65 -22.55
N ASP A 287 23.62 26.16 -21.34
CA ASP A 287 24.17 25.64 -20.10
C ASP A 287 23.66 24.21 -19.80
N ALA A 288 22.37 23.94 -20.07
CA ALA A 288 21.79 22.61 -19.91
C ALA A 288 22.42 21.61 -20.88
N LEU A 289 22.63 21.99 -22.14
CA LEU A 289 23.25 21.12 -23.14
C LEU A 289 24.72 20.85 -22.81
N GLU A 290 25.45 21.84 -22.28
CA GLU A 290 26.82 21.64 -21.78
C GLU A 290 26.84 20.62 -20.65
N ALA A 291 25.98 20.77 -19.63
CA ALA A 291 25.89 19.83 -18.51
C ALA A 291 25.45 18.41 -18.94
N LEU A 292 24.56 18.31 -19.94
CA LEU A 292 24.11 17.04 -20.53
C LEU A 292 25.13 16.41 -21.50
N GLY A 293 26.20 17.12 -21.87
CA GLY A 293 27.17 16.66 -22.87
C GLY A 293 26.60 16.61 -24.31
N TYR A 294 25.47 17.26 -24.58
CA TYR A 294 24.82 17.23 -25.88
C TYR A 294 25.25 18.41 -26.77
N LYS A 295 25.75 18.10 -27.96
CA LYS A 295 26.15 19.14 -28.94
C LYS A 295 25.01 19.58 -29.85
N GLU A 296 24.06 18.69 -30.09
CA GLU A 296 22.95 18.89 -31.00
C GLU A 296 21.74 18.14 -30.43
N ILE A 297 20.55 18.66 -30.71
CA ILE A 297 19.27 18.12 -30.24
C ILE A 297 18.33 17.87 -31.43
N GLY A 298 17.16 17.30 -31.16
CA GLY A 298 16.13 17.06 -32.17
C GLY A 298 15.42 18.34 -32.61
N ASP A 299 14.55 18.21 -33.60
CA ASP A 299 13.73 19.32 -34.09
C ASP A 299 12.62 19.67 -33.09
N GLY A 300 12.47 20.96 -32.80
CA GLY A 300 11.42 21.48 -31.95
C GLY A 300 11.92 22.54 -30.96
N PRO A 301 11.02 23.35 -30.38
CA PRO A 301 11.41 24.37 -29.44
C PRO A 301 11.69 23.79 -28.05
N VAL A 302 12.79 24.21 -27.43
CA VAL A 302 13.09 23.89 -26.01
C VAL A 302 12.26 24.83 -25.13
N HIS A 303 11.47 24.26 -24.23
CA HIS A 303 10.54 25.01 -23.38
C HIS A 303 10.77 24.71 -21.90
N VAL A 304 10.42 25.65 -21.04
CA VAL A 304 10.12 25.34 -19.64
C VAL A 304 8.62 25.11 -19.52
N GLY A 305 8.23 23.88 -19.22
CA GLY A 305 6.86 23.46 -18.97
C GLY A 305 6.53 23.42 -17.47
N PHE A 306 5.27 23.64 -17.13
CA PHE A 306 4.75 23.52 -15.77
C PHE A 306 3.55 22.57 -15.74
N GLY A 307 3.60 21.60 -14.83
CA GLY A 307 2.54 20.61 -14.58
C GLY A 307 2.30 20.32 -13.09
N GLY A 308 2.62 21.30 -12.23
CA GLY A 308 2.75 21.14 -10.77
C GLY A 308 4.19 21.36 -10.30
N ALA A 309 5.14 21.02 -11.15
CA ALA A 309 6.56 21.33 -11.06
C ALA A 309 7.05 21.89 -12.40
N ARG A 310 8.22 22.55 -12.40
CA ARG A 310 8.83 23.13 -13.60
C ARG A 310 9.83 22.15 -14.22
N HIS A 311 9.71 21.93 -15.52
CA HIS A 311 10.52 20.96 -16.25
C HIS A 311 11.11 21.60 -17.50
N LEU A 312 12.40 21.40 -17.75
CA LEU A 312 13.02 21.81 -19.01
C LEU A 312 12.79 20.71 -20.05
N LEU A 313 11.99 20.99 -21.07
CA LEU A 313 11.57 20.04 -22.10
C LEU A 313 12.52 20.14 -23.30
N ILE A 314 13.29 19.10 -23.59
CA ILE A 314 14.29 19.10 -24.66
C ILE A 314 13.98 17.96 -25.66
N PRO A 315 13.66 18.30 -26.93
CA PRO A 315 13.50 17.29 -27.98
C PRO A 315 14.86 16.69 -28.34
N LEU A 316 14.98 15.37 -28.40
CA LEU A 316 16.17 14.64 -28.84
C LEU A 316 15.96 14.06 -30.24
N LYS A 317 17.07 13.78 -30.92
CA LYS A 317 17.06 13.38 -32.34
C LYS A 317 16.47 12.00 -32.56
N ASP A 318 16.82 11.07 -31.68
CA ASP A 318 16.49 9.65 -31.79
C ASP A 318 16.53 8.96 -30.42
N ARG A 319 16.13 7.68 -30.42
CA ARG A 319 16.15 6.82 -29.23
C ARG A 319 17.55 6.58 -28.68
N GLU A 320 18.58 6.61 -29.52
CA GLU A 320 19.95 6.33 -29.10
C GLU A 320 20.50 7.49 -28.28
N GLN A 321 20.18 8.74 -28.64
CA GLN A 321 20.57 9.90 -27.85
C GLN A 321 19.99 9.87 -26.41
N LEU A 322 18.74 9.39 -26.24
CA LEU A 322 18.18 9.13 -24.91
C LEU A 322 19.00 8.08 -24.16
N ARG A 323 19.32 6.97 -24.83
CA ARG A 323 20.03 5.83 -24.23
C ARG A 323 21.43 6.20 -23.74
N GLU A 324 22.12 7.06 -24.49
CA GLU A 324 23.49 7.53 -24.21
C GLU A 324 23.57 8.61 -23.10
N LEU A 325 22.47 8.94 -22.42
CA LEU A 325 22.49 9.93 -21.32
C LEU A 325 23.55 9.57 -20.27
N ASP A 326 24.56 10.45 -20.19
CA ASP A 326 25.64 10.46 -19.22
C ASP A 326 26.03 11.93 -19.03
N TYR A 327 25.66 12.51 -17.90
CA TYR A 327 25.68 13.96 -17.69
C TYR A 327 26.47 14.35 -16.43
N ASP A 328 26.95 15.59 -16.40
CA ASP A 328 27.60 16.14 -15.21
C ASP A 328 26.54 16.38 -14.11
N PHE A 329 26.50 15.47 -13.14
CA PHE A 329 25.49 15.44 -12.09
C PHE A 329 25.44 16.75 -11.29
N ASP A 330 26.60 17.25 -10.86
CA ASP A 330 26.69 18.44 -10.03
C ASP A 330 26.38 19.70 -10.84
N ALA A 331 26.91 19.81 -12.07
CA ALA A 331 26.63 20.95 -12.93
C ALA A 331 25.14 21.05 -13.28
N LEU A 332 24.50 19.94 -13.64
CA LEU A 332 23.07 19.93 -13.96
C LEU A 332 22.22 20.24 -12.71
N ARG A 333 22.57 19.67 -11.55
CA ARG A 333 21.90 20.00 -10.27
C ARG A 333 21.94 21.49 -9.99
N ASP A 334 23.11 22.10 -10.05
CA ASP A 334 23.31 23.49 -9.67
C ASP A 334 22.58 24.44 -10.63
N LEU A 335 22.57 24.13 -11.94
CA LEU A 335 21.76 24.83 -12.94
C LEU A 335 20.26 24.71 -12.63
N MET A 336 19.77 23.50 -12.35
CA MET A 336 18.36 23.27 -12.05
C MET A 336 17.90 24.02 -10.80
N LEU A 337 18.70 24.04 -9.74
CA LEU A 337 18.43 24.82 -8.54
C LEU A 337 18.39 26.33 -8.82
N ALA A 338 19.32 26.84 -9.63
CA ALA A 338 19.37 28.25 -9.99
C ALA A 338 18.14 28.71 -10.82
N HIS A 339 17.51 27.80 -11.56
CA HIS A 339 16.38 28.08 -12.45
C HIS A 339 15.03 27.54 -11.97
N ASP A 340 14.98 27.02 -10.74
CA ASP A 340 13.77 26.40 -10.16
C ASP A 340 13.20 25.33 -11.10
N LEU A 341 14.05 24.37 -11.49
CA LEU A 341 13.69 23.20 -12.31
C LEU A 341 13.70 21.93 -11.46
N THR A 342 12.68 21.11 -11.61
CA THR A 342 12.55 19.82 -10.92
C THR A 342 13.16 18.69 -11.73
N THR A 343 12.85 18.55 -13.03
CA THR A 343 13.53 17.60 -13.92
C THR A 343 13.88 18.27 -15.25
N VAL A 344 14.79 17.64 -16.00
CA VAL A 344 14.95 17.90 -17.44
C VAL A 344 14.24 16.78 -18.18
N HIS A 345 13.14 17.07 -18.86
CA HIS A 345 12.38 16.07 -19.62
C HIS A 345 12.97 15.95 -21.03
N LEU A 346 13.84 14.96 -21.20
CA LEU A 346 14.43 14.62 -22.49
C LEU A 346 13.47 13.71 -23.22
N PHE A 347 13.09 14.02 -24.46
CA PHE A 347 12.09 13.23 -25.16
C PHE A 347 12.41 13.02 -26.64
N TRP A 348 12.04 11.85 -27.16
CA TRP A 348 12.02 11.54 -28.58
C TRP A 348 10.66 10.98 -28.96
N ARG A 349 10.04 11.53 -30.01
CA ARG A 349 8.75 11.07 -30.51
C ARG A 349 8.98 10.00 -31.57
N GLU A 350 8.73 8.74 -31.23
CA GLU A 350 8.77 7.64 -32.21
C GLU A 350 7.63 7.78 -33.22
N SER A 351 6.45 8.16 -32.73
CA SER A 351 5.23 8.37 -33.52
C SER A 351 4.38 9.48 -32.90
N ALA A 352 3.18 9.70 -33.47
CA ALA A 352 2.22 10.65 -32.90
C ALA A 352 1.66 10.20 -31.54
N ASP A 353 1.62 8.89 -31.30
CA ASP A 353 1.00 8.25 -30.14
C ASP A 353 2.00 7.64 -29.14
N LEU A 354 3.30 7.63 -29.46
CA LEU A 354 4.36 7.11 -28.59
C LEU A 354 5.56 8.06 -28.50
N VAL A 355 5.92 8.38 -27.26
CA VAL A 355 7.09 9.20 -26.91
C VAL A 355 7.97 8.42 -25.94
N HIS A 356 9.26 8.36 -26.21
CA HIS A 356 10.24 7.87 -25.25
C HIS A 356 10.80 9.07 -24.48
N ALA A 357 10.95 8.93 -23.16
CA ALA A 357 11.48 9.98 -22.32
C ALA A 357 12.46 9.47 -21.26
N ARG A 358 13.35 10.37 -20.83
CA ARG A 358 14.20 10.22 -19.65
C ARG A 358 14.19 11.54 -18.88
N ASP A 359 14.20 11.43 -17.56
CA ASP A 359 14.06 12.57 -16.66
C ASP A 359 15.24 12.65 -15.68
N PRO A 360 16.37 13.26 -16.09
CA PRO A 360 17.39 13.73 -15.16
C PRO A 360 16.78 14.43 -13.94
N PHE A 361 17.09 13.93 -12.74
CA PHE A 361 16.56 14.44 -11.48
C PHE A 361 17.61 14.66 -10.36
N PRO A 362 18.75 15.30 -10.67
CA PRO A 362 19.85 15.41 -9.70
C PRO A 362 19.50 16.28 -8.47
N VAL A 363 18.52 17.20 -8.59
CA VAL A 363 17.99 17.96 -7.44
C VAL A 363 17.25 17.09 -6.42
N GLY A 364 16.74 15.93 -6.85
CA GLY A 364 16.17 14.89 -6.00
C GLY A 364 17.22 13.96 -5.39
N GLY A 365 18.51 14.16 -5.70
CA GLY A 365 19.62 13.33 -5.20
C GLY A 365 19.80 12.00 -5.94
N VAL A 366 19.09 11.79 -7.06
CA VAL A 366 19.19 10.59 -7.91
C VAL A 366 19.51 10.99 -9.35
N VAL A 367 20.08 10.08 -10.13
CA VAL A 367 20.48 10.38 -11.52
C VAL A 367 19.24 10.66 -12.38
N GLU A 368 18.18 9.88 -12.26
CA GLU A 368 16.95 10.11 -12.99
C GLU A 368 15.78 9.41 -12.31
N ASP A 369 14.58 9.88 -12.63
CA ASP A 369 13.33 9.28 -12.15
C ASP A 369 12.77 8.28 -13.17
N ALA A 370 12.23 7.15 -12.69
CA ALA A 370 11.75 6.05 -13.54
C ALA A 370 10.41 6.37 -14.22
N ALA A 371 9.57 7.21 -13.59
CA ALA A 371 8.31 7.68 -14.15
C ALA A 371 7.88 9.01 -13.52
N THR A 372 7.87 10.08 -14.32
CA THR A 372 7.64 11.44 -13.80
C THR A 372 6.28 12.00 -14.25
N GLY A 373 5.24 11.80 -13.43
CA GLY A 373 3.88 12.25 -13.78
C GLY A 373 3.74 13.76 -14.01
N ALA A 374 4.47 14.59 -13.24
CA ALA A 374 4.45 16.05 -13.40
C ALA A 374 5.09 16.51 -14.72
N ALA A 375 6.18 15.85 -15.14
CA ALA A 375 6.81 16.11 -16.43
C ALA A 375 5.91 15.66 -17.58
N ALA A 376 5.25 14.50 -17.45
CA ALA A 376 4.25 14.03 -18.42
C ALA A 376 3.09 15.03 -18.59
N ALA A 377 2.57 15.58 -17.50
CA ALA A 377 1.54 16.61 -17.54
C ALA A 377 2.05 17.91 -18.20
N ALA A 378 3.25 18.39 -17.82
CA ALA A 378 3.87 19.57 -18.40
C ALA A 378 4.11 19.40 -19.92
N PHE A 379 4.57 18.21 -20.34
CA PHE A 379 4.83 17.86 -21.72
C PHE A 379 3.53 17.76 -22.55
N GLY A 380 2.47 17.15 -21.99
CA GLY A 380 1.14 17.17 -22.61
C GLY A 380 0.61 18.58 -22.83
N GLY A 381 0.80 19.48 -21.85
CA GLY A 381 0.45 20.89 -21.97
C GLY A 381 1.30 21.63 -23.02
N TYR A 382 2.58 21.31 -23.12
CA TYR A 382 3.50 21.82 -24.13
C TYR A 382 3.06 21.44 -25.55
N LEU A 383 2.79 20.15 -25.81
CA LEU A 383 2.32 19.73 -27.12
C LEU A 383 0.95 20.30 -27.44
N ARG A 384 0.05 20.39 -26.45
CA ARG A 384 -1.27 21.02 -26.64
C ARG A 384 -1.14 22.48 -27.11
N ASP A 385 -0.30 23.26 -26.44
CA ASP A 385 -0.17 24.69 -26.74
C ASP A 385 0.52 24.94 -28.09
N LEU A 386 1.34 24.01 -28.58
CA LEU A 386 2.03 24.11 -29.88
C LEU A 386 1.28 23.49 -31.05
N GLU A 387 0.65 22.33 -30.84
CA GLU A 387 0.12 21.46 -31.90
C GLU A 387 -1.40 21.25 -31.78
N GLY A 388 -2.03 21.70 -30.70
CA GLY A 388 -3.43 21.40 -30.37
C GLY A 388 -3.58 20.10 -29.57
N PRO A 389 -4.82 19.69 -29.22
CA PRO A 389 -5.09 18.57 -28.32
C PRO A 389 -4.37 17.29 -28.71
N GLN A 390 -3.82 16.58 -27.72
CA GLN A 390 -3.04 15.37 -27.94
C GLN A 390 -3.46 14.27 -26.96
N ARG A 391 -3.39 13.03 -27.44
CA ARG A 391 -3.43 11.84 -26.61
C ARG A 391 -2.33 10.89 -27.05
N PHE A 392 -1.45 10.53 -26.13
CA PHE A 392 -0.27 9.72 -26.43
C PHE A 392 0.21 8.99 -25.18
N VAL A 393 1.20 8.13 -25.38
CA VAL A 393 1.85 7.36 -24.34
C VAL A 393 3.29 7.85 -24.20
N ILE A 394 3.74 8.00 -22.96
CA ILE A 394 5.15 8.15 -22.63
C ILE A 394 5.68 6.82 -22.12
N SER A 395 6.72 6.30 -22.78
CA SER A 395 7.59 5.23 -22.28
C SER A 395 8.78 5.86 -21.58
N GLN A 396 8.98 5.55 -20.30
CA GLN A 396 10.05 6.09 -19.46
C GLN A 396 10.70 4.96 -18.65
N GLY A 397 11.96 5.15 -18.22
CA GLY A 397 12.64 4.23 -17.30
C GLY A 397 13.13 2.93 -17.93
N GLU A 398 12.95 2.72 -19.23
CA GLU A 398 13.43 1.53 -19.95
C GLU A 398 14.94 1.31 -19.77
N ASP A 399 15.73 2.40 -19.93
CA ASP A 399 17.19 2.36 -19.81
C ASP A 399 17.66 2.19 -18.36
N MET A 400 16.78 2.45 -17.38
CA MET A 400 17.01 2.16 -15.95
C MET A 400 16.69 0.71 -15.59
N GLY A 401 16.16 -0.08 -16.53
CA GLY A 401 15.58 -1.40 -16.23
C GLY A 401 14.26 -1.33 -15.46
N ARG A 402 13.61 -0.16 -15.42
CA ARG A 402 12.33 0.10 -14.74
C ARG A 402 11.29 0.64 -15.74
N PRO A 403 10.91 -0.15 -16.76
CA PRO A 403 9.98 0.32 -17.80
C PRO A 403 8.67 0.79 -17.20
N SER A 404 8.25 1.98 -17.61
CA SER A 404 7.09 2.69 -17.11
C SER A 404 6.29 3.27 -18.26
N ARG A 405 4.97 3.24 -18.14
CA ARG A 405 4.03 3.70 -19.17
C ARG A 405 3.03 4.68 -18.58
N LEU A 406 3.07 5.91 -19.08
CA LEU A 406 2.16 6.99 -18.69
C LEU A 406 1.27 7.34 -19.89
N GLU A 407 -0.05 7.28 -19.73
CA GLU A 407 -0.97 7.78 -20.75
C GLU A 407 -1.29 9.24 -20.46
N VAL A 408 -1.17 10.09 -21.47
CA VAL A 408 -1.38 11.53 -21.36
C VAL A 408 -2.57 11.92 -22.23
N ASP A 409 -3.51 12.66 -21.66
CA ASP A 409 -4.65 13.23 -22.37
C ASP A 409 -4.72 14.75 -22.08
N ALA A 410 -4.47 15.54 -23.12
CA ALA A 410 -4.50 17.00 -23.08
C ALA A 410 -5.58 17.53 -24.03
N THR A 411 -6.69 18.00 -23.46
CA THR A 411 -7.86 18.50 -24.21
C THR A 411 -7.73 20.00 -24.52
N ARG A 412 -8.62 20.54 -25.37
CA ARG A 412 -8.57 21.96 -25.74
C ARG A 412 -9.19 22.86 -24.67
N GLU A 413 -10.22 22.34 -24.02
CA GLU A 413 -11.15 23.07 -23.16
C GLU A 413 -10.60 23.26 -21.75
N ASP A 414 -9.70 22.37 -21.31
CA ASP A 414 -9.07 22.40 -20.01
C ASP A 414 -7.56 22.58 -20.14
N ARG A 415 -6.99 23.52 -19.36
CA ARG A 415 -5.54 23.69 -19.29
C ARG A 415 -4.87 22.60 -18.47
N ARG A 416 -5.62 21.86 -17.66
CA ARG A 416 -5.14 20.68 -16.94
C ARG A 416 -4.92 19.53 -17.91
N VAL A 417 -4.07 18.60 -17.51
CA VAL A 417 -3.72 17.42 -18.31
C VAL A 417 -3.98 16.19 -17.43
N THR A 418 -4.64 15.19 -18.01
CA THR A 418 -4.88 13.93 -17.31
C THR A 418 -3.73 12.99 -17.59
N VAL A 419 -3.14 12.44 -16.53
CA VAL A 419 -2.10 11.42 -16.59
C VAL A 419 -2.65 10.14 -15.97
N THR A 420 -2.62 9.06 -16.74
CA THR A 420 -3.13 7.75 -16.31
C THR A 420 -2.01 6.74 -16.26
N GLY A 421 -2.01 5.92 -15.21
CA GLY A 421 -1.03 4.87 -15.00
C GLY A 421 -1.65 3.65 -14.36
N ALA A 422 -1.09 2.47 -14.66
CA ALA A 422 -1.38 1.26 -13.91
C ALA A 422 -0.54 1.22 -12.62
N ALA A 423 -0.98 0.49 -11.60
CA ALA A 423 -0.11 0.10 -10.50
C ALA A 423 -0.28 -1.38 -10.15
N VAL A 424 0.78 -1.97 -9.60
CA VAL A 424 0.82 -3.39 -9.23
C VAL A 424 1.53 -3.57 -7.89
N PRO A 425 1.07 -4.49 -7.01
CA PRO A 425 1.78 -4.83 -5.79
C PRO A 425 3.19 -5.36 -6.07
N ILE A 426 4.15 -4.99 -5.23
CA ILE A 426 5.49 -5.57 -5.17
C ILE A 426 5.43 -6.72 -4.13
N PRO A 427 5.73 -7.97 -4.52
CA PRO A 427 5.62 -9.15 -3.65
C PRO A 427 6.46 -9.13 -2.38
#